data_AF-A0A914W433-F1
#
_entry.id   AF-A0A914W433-F1
#
_cell.length_a   1.000
_cell.length_b   1.000
_cell.length_c   1.000
_cell.angle_alpha   90.00
_cell.angle_beta   90.00
_cell.angle_gamma   90.00
#
_symmetry.space_group_name_H-M   'P 1'
#
loop_
_entity.id
_entity.type
_entity.pdbx_description
1 polymer ?
#
loop_
_entity_poly.entity_id
_entity_poly.type
_entity_poly.pdbx_seq_one_letter_code
_entity_poly.pdbx_strand_id
1 'polypeptide(L)'
;MSTNKSSRQTCQDIKECPQGPVVKRQKRQNPQDQCRTCEIIINIAQYHFHNNINDQNALQQQLLIECQHLAQTEGPTASKNCINIVNANIAKIFADMKSGQSPRQTCVDIREC
;
A
#
# COMPACT_ATOMS: atom_id res chain seq x y z
N MET A 1 -31.26 -3.03 18.21
CA MET A 1 -30.96 -1.61 18.45
C MET A 1 -29.51 -1.50 18.89
N SER A 2 -28.69 -0.79 18.11
CA SER A 2 -27.24 -0.60 18.30
C SER A 2 -26.94 0.56 19.25
N THR A 3 -25.87 0.46 20.05
CA THR A 3 -24.99 1.61 20.34
C THR A 3 -23.56 1.13 20.65
N ASN A 4 -22.65 1.30 19.68
CA ASN A 4 -21.21 1.18 19.89
C ASN A 4 -20.69 2.60 20.22
N LYS A 5 -20.26 2.84 21.45
CA LYS A 5 -19.79 4.16 21.92
C LYS A 5 -18.32 4.35 21.54
N SER A 6 -18.09 5.30 20.65
CA SER A 6 -16.80 5.75 20.14
C SER A 6 -15.90 6.31 21.25
N SER A 7 -14.65 5.83 21.30
CA SER A 7 -13.57 6.12 22.26
C SER A 7 -13.02 7.56 22.28
N ARG A 8 -13.86 8.58 22.02
CA ARG A 8 -13.45 9.99 21.95
C ARG A 8 -13.75 10.81 23.20
N GLN A 9 -14.33 10.22 24.24
CA GLN A 9 -15.05 10.99 25.26
C GLN A 9 -14.32 11.17 26.62
N THR A 10 -13.04 10.81 26.72
CA THR A 10 -12.31 10.85 28.02
C THR A 10 -11.04 11.69 28.03
N CYS A 11 -10.99 12.80 27.28
CA CYS A 11 -9.80 13.67 27.22
C CYS A 11 -10.08 15.15 27.54
N GLN A 12 -11.01 15.47 28.44
CA GLN A 12 -11.32 16.88 28.76
C GLN A 12 -10.94 17.39 30.17
N ASP A 13 -10.53 16.54 31.12
CA ASP A 13 -10.43 17.00 32.53
C ASP A 13 -9.05 16.91 33.23
N ILE A 14 -7.94 16.64 32.53
CA ILE A 14 -6.62 16.56 33.18
C ILE A 14 -5.59 17.37 32.42
N LYS A 15 -5.04 18.40 33.09
CA LYS A 15 -4.21 19.46 32.51
C LYS A 15 -2.76 19.08 32.23
N GLU A 16 -2.40 17.80 32.29
CA GLU A 16 -1.07 17.27 31.96
C GLU A 16 -1.17 15.75 31.71
N CYS A 17 -0.87 15.31 30.49
CA CYS A 17 -0.71 13.89 30.18
C CYS A 17 0.80 13.55 30.24
N PRO A 18 1.23 12.54 31.01
CA PRO A 18 2.61 12.07 30.96
C PRO A 18 2.92 11.53 29.57
N GLN A 19 3.94 12.07 28.93
CA GLN A 19 4.38 11.66 27.59
C GLN A 19 4.98 10.25 27.68
N GLY A 20 4.15 9.24 27.44
CA GLY A 20 4.63 7.89 27.11
C GLY A 20 5.50 7.90 25.84
N PRO A 21 6.25 6.82 25.57
CA PRO A 21 7.12 6.75 24.40
C PRO A 21 6.33 7.11 23.14
N VAL A 22 6.90 8.04 22.36
CA VAL A 22 6.27 8.62 21.16
C VAL A 22 6.09 7.54 20.10
N VAL A 23 5.01 6.76 20.20
CA VAL A 23 4.52 5.96 19.09
C VAL A 23 4.00 6.96 18.07
N LYS A 24 4.81 7.29 17.06
CA LYS A 24 4.40 8.12 15.93
C LYS A 24 3.05 7.61 15.44
N ARG A 25 2.00 8.41 15.65
CA ARG A 25 0.64 8.12 15.17
C ARG A 25 0.75 7.67 13.72
N GLN A 26 0.44 6.41 13.44
CA GLN A 26 0.17 5.96 12.09
C GLN A 26 -1.03 6.76 11.61
N LYS A 27 -0.75 7.83 10.88
CA LYS A 27 -1.73 8.64 10.17
C LYS A 27 -2.50 7.65 9.30
N ARG A 28 -3.82 7.55 9.50
CA ARG A 28 -4.68 6.81 8.55
C ARG A 28 -4.27 7.29 7.17
N GLN A 29 -3.77 6.37 6.35
CA GLN A 29 -3.24 6.72 5.04
C GLN A 29 -4.36 7.39 4.27
N ASN A 30 -4.04 8.52 3.63
CA ASN A 30 -4.99 9.15 2.74
C ASN A 30 -5.27 8.13 1.63
N PRO A 31 -6.54 7.82 1.29
CA PRO A 31 -6.86 6.94 0.17
C PRO A 31 -6.14 7.33 -1.14
N GLN A 32 -5.84 8.63 -1.31
CA GLN A 32 -5.04 9.12 -2.43
C GLN A 32 -3.59 8.62 -2.42
N ASP A 33 -2.98 8.45 -1.25
CA ASP A 33 -1.59 7.96 -1.12
C ASP A 33 -1.50 6.46 -1.43
N GLN A 34 -2.55 5.69 -1.09
CA GLN A 34 -2.66 4.26 -1.39
C GLN A 34 -2.82 4.04 -2.90
N CYS A 35 -3.74 4.79 -3.51
CA CYS A 35 -3.98 4.73 -4.94
C CYS A 35 -2.71 5.08 -5.74
N ARG A 36 -2.02 6.16 -5.37
CA ARG A 36 -0.75 6.54 -5.98
C ARG A 36 0.34 5.48 -5.81
N THR A 37 0.48 4.91 -4.61
CA THR A 37 1.45 3.85 -4.35
C THR A 37 1.16 2.62 -5.21
N CYS A 38 -0.11 2.22 -5.31
CA CYS A 38 -0.52 1.14 -6.19
C CYS A 38 -0.15 1.43 -7.65
N GLU A 39 -0.52 2.61 -8.18
CA GLU A 39 -0.26 2.93 -9.59
C GLU A 39 1.23 2.89 -9.92
N ILE A 40 2.10 3.35 -9.02
CA ILE A 40 3.57 3.24 -9.18
C ILE A 40 3.97 1.77 -9.31
N ILE A 41 3.49 0.90 -8.42
CA ILE A 41 3.84 -0.52 -8.40
C ILE A 41 3.36 -1.23 -9.66
N ILE A 42 2.14 -0.94 -10.11
CA ILE A 42 1.60 -1.59 -11.31
C ILE A 42 2.35 -1.13 -12.56
N ASN A 43 2.76 0.15 -12.64
CA ASN A 43 3.64 0.62 -13.73
C ASN A 43 4.99 -0.10 -13.73
N ILE A 44 5.61 -0.29 -12.56
CA ILE A 44 6.84 -1.06 -12.40
C ILE A 44 6.62 -2.52 -12.81
N ALA A 45 5.49 -3.12 -12.42
CA ALA A 45 5.13 -4.48 -12.81
C ALA A 45 5.02 -4.63 -14.33
N GLN A 46 4.36 -3.68 -15.00
CA GLN A 46 4.27 -3.65 -16.45
C GLN A 46 5.64 -3.54 -17.11
N TYR A 47 6.51 -2.67 -16.59
CA TYR A 47 7.88 -2.55 -17.09
C TYR A 47 8.63 -3.88 -17.00
N HIS A 48 8.61 -4.57 -15.86
CA HIS A 48 9.28 -5.86 -15.71
C HIS A 48 8.67 -6.95 -16.60
N PHE A 49 7.34 -6.97 -16.71
CA PHE A 49 6.62 -7.92 -17.56
C PHE A 49 6.99 -7.74 -19.04
N HIS A 50 7.03 -6.49 -19.53
CA HIS A 50 7.50 -6.19 -20.89
C HIS A 50 8.98 -6.48 -21.12
N ASN A 51 9.80 -6.51 -20.06
CA ASN A 51 11.21 -6.92 -20.10
C ASN A 51 11.41 -8.43 -19.83
N ASN A 52 10.44 -9.25 -20.22
CA ASN A 52 10.49 -10.72 -20.19
C ASN A 52 10.40 -11.39 -18.81
N ILE A 53 9.97 -10.67 -17.77
CA ILE A 53 9.63 -11.30 -16.49
C ILE A 53 8.19 -11.83 -16.54
N ASN A 54 8.06 -12.99 -17.19
CA ASN A 54 6.79 -13.67 -17.44
C ASN A 54 6.49 -14.80 -16.44
N ASP A 55 7.22 -14.85 -15.33
CA ASP A 55 6.95 -15.74 -14.21
C ASP A 55 6.42 -14.94 -13.01
N GLN A 56 5.34 -15.44 -12.39
CA GLN A 56 4.67 -14.72 -11.31
C GLN A 56 5.58 -14.53 -10.09
N ASN A 57 6.35 -15.56 -9.73
CA ASN A 57 7.23 -15.50 -8.56
C ASN A 57 8.40 -14.55 -8.83
N ALA A 58 8.99 -14.61 -10.02
CA ALA A 58 10.03 -13.69 -10.45
C ALA A 58 9.53 -12.24 -10.44
N LEU A 59 8.32 -11.97 -10.95
CA LEU A 59 7.70 -10.65 -10.89
C LEU A 59 7.51 -10.19 -9.44
N GLN A 60 7.01 -11.06 -8.57
CA GLN A 60 6.85 -10.75 -7.14
C GLN A 60 8.16 -10.30 -6.51
N GLN A 61 9.25 -11.05 -6.74
CA GLN A 61 10.56 -10.72 -6.18
C GLN A 61 11.06 -9.36 -6.65
N GLN A 62 10.91 -9.04 -7.94
CA GLN A 62 11.28 -7.72 -8.46
C GLN A 62 10.45 -6.60 -7.82
N LEU A 63 9.13 -6.78 -7.72
CA LEU A 63 8.27 -5.80 -7.06
C LEU A 63 8.64 -5.60 -5.60
N LEU A 64 8.99 -6.67 -4.87
CA LEU A 64 9.43 -6.55 -3.48
C LEU A 64 10.76 -5.81 -3.34
N ILE A 65 11.69 -5.95 -4.29
CA ILE A 65 12.93 -5.16 -4.35
C ILE A 65 12.59 -3.68 -4.57
N GLU A 66 11.70 -3.38 -5.53
CA GLU A 66 11.28 -2.01 -5.80
C GLU A 66 10.51 -1.37 -4.64
N CYS A 67 9.73 -2.17 -3.91
CA CYS A 67 9.13 -1.72 -2.65
C CYS A 67 10.16 -1.29 -1.61
N GLN A 68 11.34 -1.90 -1.57
CA GLN A 68 12.41 -1.47 -0.66
C GLN A 68 13.01 -0.13 -1.12
N HIS A 69 13.18 0.08 -2.42
CA HIS A 69 13.65 1.36 -2.96
C HIS A 69 12.68 2.51 -2.71
N LEU A 70 11.37 2.25 -2.73
CA LEU A 70 10.32 3.23 -2.39
C LEU A 70 10.50 3.83 -0.98
N ALA A 71 11.17 3.14 -0.05
CA ALA A 71 11.45 3.69 1.27
C ALA A 71 12.34 4.94 1.20
N GLN A 72 13.22 5.03 0.20
CA GLN A 72 14.17 6.11 0.02
C GLN A 72 13.52 7.35 -0.63
N THR A 73 12.50 7.15 -1.47
CA THR A 73 11.86 8.22 -2.24
C THR A 73 10.55 8.71 -1.64
N GLU A 74 9.69 7.80 -1.17
CA GLU A 74 8.34 8.09 -0.67
C GLU A 74 8.20 7.81 0.85
N GLY A 75 9.25 7.24 1.46
CA GLY A 75 9.35 7.00 2.89
C GLY A 75 8.93 5.59 3.33
N PRO A 76 9.19 5.22 4.60
CA PRO A 76 9.05 3.85 5.09
C PRO A 76 7.60 3.33 5.06
N THR A 77 6.62 4.23 5.18
CA THR A 77 5.21 3.87 5.10
C THR A 77 4.81 3.42 3.70
N ALA A 78 5.30 4.10 2.66
CA ALA A 78 5.04 3.75 1.27
C ALA A 78 5.65 2.38 0.92
N SER A 79 6.88 2.13 1.38
CA SER A 79 7.53 0.82 1.24
C SER A 79 6.71 -0.31 1.89
N LYS A 80 6.26 -0.13 3.13
CA LYS A 80 5.44 -1.13 3.82
C LYS A 80 4.11 -1.40 3.10
N ASN A 81 3.47 -0.34 2.61
CA ASN A 81 2.24 -0.49 1.81
C ASN A 81 2.49 -1.24 0.53
N CYS A 82 3.56 -0.90 -0.17
CA CYS A 82 3.96 -1.57 -1.40
C CYS A 82 4.10 -3.08 -1.18
N ILE A 83 4.83 -3.48 -0.14
CA ILE A 83 5.00 -4.89 0.23
C ILE A 83 3.65 -5.57 0.49
N ASN A 84 2.75 -4.90 1.20
CA ASN A 84 1.42 -5.44 1.48
C ASN A 84 0.57 -5.61 0.21
N ILE A 85 0.55 -4.60 -0.66
CA ILE A 85 -0.19 -4.63 -1.94
C ILE A 85 0.30 -5.78 -2.80
N VAL A 86 1.62 -5.90 -2.96
CA VAL A 86 2.25 -6.97 -3.77
C VAL A 86 1.92 -8.34 -3.20
N ASN A 87 2.15 -8.57 -1.91
CA ASN A 87 1.92 -9.89 -1.31
C ASN A 87 0.44 -10.30 -1.30
N ALA A 88 -0.48 -9.35 -1.14
CA ALA A 88 -1.91 -9.64 -1.14
C ALA A 88 -2.47 -9.86 -2.55
N ASN A 89 -1.91 -9.21 -3.58
CA ASN A 89 -2.54 -9.11 -4.88
C ASN A 89 -1.70 -9.63 -6.06
N ILE A 90 -0.51 -10.22 -5.85
CA ILE A 90 0.39 -10.64 -6.93
C ILE A 90 -0.30 -11.49 -8.01
N ALA A 91 -1.19 -12.41 -7.63
CA ALA A 91 -1.92 -13.25 -8.59
C ALA A 91 -2.82 -12.41 -9.52
N LYS A 92 -3.54 -11.42 -8.96
CA LYS A 92 -4.39 -10.51 -9.74
C LYS A 92 -3.54 -9.57 -10.59
N ILE A 93 -2.50 -8.97 -10.01
CA ILE A 93 -1.56 -8.09 -10.72
C ILE A 93 -0.98 -8.82 -11.94
N PHE A 94 -0.48 -10.04 -11.76
CA PHE A 94 0.10 -10.83 -12.85
C PHE A 94 -0.92 -11.23 -13.93
N ALA A 95 -2.15 -11.59 -13.54
CA ALA A 95 -3.22 -11.85 -14.49
C ALA A 95 -3.57 -10.59 -15.32
N ASP A 96 -3.61 -9.43 -14.67
CA ASP A 96 -3.88 -8.14 -15.31
C ASP A 96 -2.75 -7.71 -16.26
N MET A 97 -1.49 -8.03 -15.95
CA MET A 97 -0.38 -7.81 -16.89
C MET A 97 -0.58 -8.64 -18.17
N LYS A 98 -1.02 -9.89 -18.04
CA LYS A 98 -1.29 -10.78 -19.17
C LYS A 98 -2.46 -10.31 -20.03
N SER A 99 -3.48 -9.70 -19.42
CA SER A 99 -4.64 -9.17 -20.15
C SER A 99 -4.39 -7.79 -20.77
N GLY A 100 -3.26 -7.14 -20.46
CA GLY A 100 -2.96 -5.78 -20.90
C GLY A 100 -3.81 -4.72 -20.20
N GLN A 101 -4.29 -5.02 -18.98
CA GLN A 101 -5.09 -4.09 -18.20
C GLN A 101 -4.28 -2.86 -17.77
N SER A 102 -4.94 -1.71 -17.69
CA SER A 102 -4.27 -0.46 -17.32
C SER A 102 -3.94 -0.41 -15.82
N PRO A 103 -2.86 0.29 -15.41
CA PRO A 103 -2.43 0.36 -14.02
C PRO A 103 -3.53 0.83 -13.07
N ARG A 104 -4.23 1.90 -13.46
CA ARG A 104 -5.30 2.48 -12.66
C ARG A 104 -6.48 1.53 -12.50
N GLN A 105 -6.86 0.79 -13.55
CA GLN A 105 -7.94 -0.18 -13.45
C GLN A 105 -7.58 -1.34 -12.53
N THR A 106 -6.34 -1.85 -12.60
CA THR A 106 -5.84 -2.86 -11.65
C THR A 106 -5.91 -2.35 -10.21
N CYS A 107 -5.53 -1.10 -9.95
CA CYS A 107 -5.58 -0.53 -8.60
C CYS A 107 -7.00 -0.37 -8.05
N VAL A 108 -7.97 -0.02 -8.90
CA VAL A 108 -9.40 -0.02 -8.54
C VAL A 108 -9.88 -1.45 -8.22
N ASP A 109 -9.50 -2.42 -9.05
CA ASP A 109 -9.92 -3.81 -8.88
C ASP A 109 -9.43 -4.42 -7.56
N ILE A 110 -8.23 -4.04 -7.10
CA ILE A 110 -7.65 -4.51 -5.83
C ILE A 110 -8.00 -3.60 -4.64
N ARG A 111 -8.84 -2.58 -4.85
CA ARG A 111 -9.35 -1.65 -3.82
C ARG A 111 -8.28 -0.79 -3.12
N GLU A 112 -7.20 -0.50 -3.84
CA GLU A 112 -6.21 0.50 -3.41
C GLU A 112 -6.52 1.89 -4.00
N CYS A 113 -7.37 1.91 -5.04
CA CYS A 113 -8.18 3.02 -5.52
C CYS A 113 -9.67 2.59 -5.46
#